data_AF-A0A7X2TDR0-F1
#
_entry.id   AF-A0A7X2TDR0-F1
#
_cell.length_a   1.000
_cell.length_b   1.000
_cell.length_c   1.000
_cell.angle_alpha   90.00
_cell.angle_beta   90.00
_cell.angle_gamma   90.00
#
_symmetry.space_group_name_H-M   'P 1'
#
loop_
_entity.id
_entity.type
_entity.pdbx_description
1 polymer ?
#
loop_
_entity_poly.entity_id
_entity_poly.type
_entity_poly.pdbx_seq_one_letter_code
_entity_poly.pdbx_strand_id
1 'polypeptide(L)'
;MKIERLRNGIEVYNKVDGKMYKVTAVNDQVGTAKELLEDGTLGNATVTITEENSLIFRVERDPEPYPVADGYTVVNGILYKDGTKVCEQGQLYIEKILAALPGYLVLAVKSNAADNLYDTFIYEPARDRFSKCNAGSIPMPELVAYNSDHTQAVLAFSETKKDTVTDADGNEQEIYIGANAGIITVADRTVKYITCDMPLVIKGIIVKELQNDMSMVYFVPTAPVTETGERQNPDHYTWLIIAKDHCVGQMLLPEKMTVEWSHICHDFTFKSDGLLIVKTAEEVITINNPAVNELADYPILIDVTKEPHTRRLTFANPQTYKIKTLVSRSTKDRGYIVTIE
;
A
#
# COMPACT_ATOMS: atom_id res chain seq x y z
N MET A 1 32.14 0.32 -10.52
CA MET A 1 30.78 0.50 -10.01
C MET A 1 30.34 1.91 -10.39
N LYS A 2 29.04 2.21 -10.43
CA LYS A 2 28.53 3.58 -10.53
C LYS A 2 28.78 4.31 -9.20
N ILE A 3 29.18 5.58 -9.21
CA ILE A 3 29.54 6.31 -7.98
C ILE A 3 28.34 6.54 -7.08
N GLU A 4 27.14 6.59 -7.67
CA GLU A 4 25.84 6.69 -7.02
C GLU A 4 25.52 5.47 -6.12
N ARG A 5 26.26 4.36 -6.27
CA ARG A 5 26.17 3.18 -5.40
C ARG A 5 27.02 3.28 -4.15
N LEU A 6 27.89 4.28 -4.07
CA LEU A 6 28.82 4.44 -2.97
C LEU A 6 28.07 4.85 -1.70
N ARG A 7 28.15 4.01 -0.67
CA ARG A 7 27.61 4.30 0.66
C ARG A 7 28.42 3.57 1.73
N ASN A 8 28.24 3.98 2.98
CA ASN A 8 28.87 3.31 4.11
C ASN A 8 28.47 1.83 4.19
N GLY A 9 29.39 0.99 4.63
CA GLY A 9 29.15 -0.42 4.89
C GLY A 9 29.27 -1.35 3.69
N ILE A 10 29.24 -0.86 2.44
CA ILE A 10 29.35 -1.72 1.25
C ILE A 10 30.73 -2.38 1.19
N GLU A 11 30.74 -3.61 0.69
CA GLU A 11 31.94 -4.39 0.44
C GLU A 11 32.20 -4.40 -1.06
N VAL A 12 33.40 -3.96 -1.44
CA VAL A 12 33.83 -3.82 -2.83
C VAL A 12 35.09 -4.62 -3.08
N TYR A 13 35.12 -5.31 -4.21
CA TYR A 13 36.31 -5.92 -4.77
C TYR A 13 37.08 -4.90 -5.60
N ASN A 14 38.34 -4.68 -5.27
CA ASN A 14 39.25 -3.84 -6.04
C ASN A 14 39.90 -4.69 -7.15
N LYS A 15 39.62 -4.35 -8.41
CA LYS A 15 40.09 -5.10 -9.58
C LYS A 15 41.59 -4.93 -9.87
N VAL A 16 42.25 -3.95 -9.25
CA VAL A 16 43.68 -3.68 -9.46
C VAL A 16 44.55 -4.56 -8.57
N ASP A 17 44.23 -4.67 -7.28
CA ASP A 17 45.02 -5.44 -6.30
C ASP A 17 44.39 -6.80 -5.94
N GLY A 18 43.15 -7.05 -6.37
CA GLY A 18 42.42 -8.29 -6.14
C GLY A 18 41.90 -8.46 -4.72
N LYS A 19 41.82 -7.39 -3.92
CA LYS A 19 41.42 -7.45 -2.51
C LYS A 19 40.00 -6.95 -2.28
N MET A 20 39.43 -7.39 -1.17
CA MET A 20 38.15 -6.89 -0.65
C MET A 20 38.38 -5.65 0.21
N TYR A 21 37.47 -4.69 0.11
CA TYR A 21 37.46 -3.48 0.92
C TYR A 21 36.04 -3.21 1.43
N LYS A 22 35.91 -2.68 2.65
CA LYS A 22 34.66 -2.17 3.21
C LYS A 22 34.68 -0.66 3.26
N VAL A 23 33.67 -0.01 2.71
CA VAL A 23 33.52 1.46 2.76
C VAL A 23 33.16 1.86 4.18
N THR A 24 33.96 2.75 4.77
CA THR A 24 33.85 3.17 6.17
C THR A 24 33.35 4.61 6.34
N ALA A 25 33.50 5.43 5.30
CA ALA A 25 33.02 6.81 5.27
C ALA A 25 32.70 7.23 3.83
N VAL A 26 31.68 8.06 3.64
CA VAL A 26 31.32 8.69 2.37
C VAL A 26 30.98 10.16 2.63
N ASN A 27 31.69 11.06 1.96
CA ASN A 27 31.45 12.51 1.98
C ASN A 27 31.41 13.00 0.52
N ASP A 28 30.33 13.66 0.10
CA ASP A 28 30.18 14.24 -1.25
C ASP A 28 30.61 13.29 -2.39
N GLN A 29 30.07 12.07 -2.39
CA GLN A 29 30.39 11.01 -3.38
C GLN A 29 31.87 10.57 -3.40
N VAL A 30 32.66 10.93 -2.39
CA VAL A 30 34.01 10.42 -2.14
C VAL A 30 33.99 9.44 -0.98
N GLY A 31 34.48 8.23 -1.21
CA GLY A 31 34.43 7.12 -0.28
C GLY A 31 35.81 6.77 0.27
N THR A 32 35.90 6.50 1.57
CA THR A 32 37.09 5.90 2.17
C THR A 32 36.78 4.45 2.51
N ALA A 33 37.54 3.51 1.93
CA ALA A 33 37.38 2.08 2.17
C ALA A 33 38.64 1.46 2.76
N LYS A 34 38.45 0.56 3.73
CA LYS A 34 39.55 -0.20 4.36
C LYS A 34 39.51 -1.64 3.90
N GLU A 35 40.68 -2.25 3.75
CA GLU A 35 40.81 -3.66 3.39
C GLU A 35 39.96 -4.51 4.33
N LEU A 36 39.22 -5.47 3.77
CA LEU A 36 38.41 -6.42 4.51
C LEU A 36 39.12 -7.77 4.47
N LEU A 37 39.54 -8.24 5.64
CA LEU A 37 40.23 -9.52 5.81
C LEU A 37 39.22 -10.68 5.81
N GLU A 38 39.69 -11.90 5.58
CA GLU A 38 38.84 -13.11 5.51
C GLU A 38 38.08 -13.38 6.81
N ASP A 39 38.62 -12.95 7.96
CA ASP A 39 37.98 -13.06 9.27
C ASP A 39 36.90 -11.98 9.53
N GLY A 40 36.65 -11.11 8.55
CA GLY A 40 35.69 -10.02 8.61
C GLY A 40 36.19 -8.74 9.31
N THR A 41 37.45 -8.72 9.76
CA THR A 41 38.05 -7.53 10.38
C THR A 41 38.63 -6.56 9.33
N LEU A 42 38.84 -5.30 9.74
CA LEU A 42 39.42 -4.27 8.88
C LEU A 42 40.95 -4.29 8.95
N GLY A 43 41.59 -4.40 7.80
CA GLY A 43 43.03 -4.29 7.64
C GLY A 43 43.53 -2.85 7.66
N ASN A 44 44.84 -2.70 7.43
CA ASN A 44 45.53 -1.40 7.45
C ASN A 44 45.47 -0.66 6.10
N ALA A 45 45.33 -1.39 4.98
CA ALA A 45 45.27 -0.75 3.68
C ALA A 45 43.97 0.06 3.53
N THR A 46 44.12 1.28 3.00
CA THR A 46 43.01 2.22 2.80
C THR A 46 43.05 2.72 1.36
N VAL A 47 41.88 2.79 0.73
CA VAL A 47 41.71 3.32 -0.62
C VAL A 47 40.64 4.41 -0.64
N THR A 48 40.79 5.35 -1.56
CA THR A 48 39.79 6.39 -1.82
C THR A 48 39.04 6.05 -3.10
N ILE A 49 37.72 6.08 -3.04
CA ILE A 49 36.82 5.83 -4.16
C ILE A 49 36.23 7.17 -4.57
N THR A 50 36.41 7.54 -5.83
CA THR A 50 35.89 8.77 -6.45
C THR A 50 35.16 8.41 -7.73
N GLU A 51 34.44 9.35 -8.33
CA GLU A 51 33.82 9.15 -9.65
C GLU A 51 34.84 8.66 -10.69
N GLU A 52 36.01 9.30 -10.76
CA GLU A 52 37.09 9.02 -11.71
C GLU A 52 37.64 7.59 -11.63
N ASN A 53 37.66 7.00 -10.43
CA ASN A 53 38.22 5.67 -10.20
C ASN A 53 37.18 4.59 -9.86
N SER A 54 35.89 4.98 -9.78
CA SER A 54 34.78 4.12 -9.36
C SER A 54 34.69 2.81 -10.17
N LEU A 55 35.10 2.83 -11.44
CA LEU A 55 35.14 1.66 -12.32
C LEU A 55 36.11 0.56 -11.86
N ILE A 56 37.15 0.89 -11.09
CA ILE A 56 38.11 -0.07 -10.51
C ILE A 56 37.41 -1.00 -9.52
N PHE A 57 36.36 -0.53 -8.86
CA PHE A 57 35.68 -1.26 -7.80
C PHE A 57 34.45 -1.99 -8.32
N ARG A 58 34.20 -3.22 -7.84
CA ARG A 58 32.96 -3.97 -8.05
C ARG A 58 32.29 -4.18 -6.71
N VAL A 59 31.02 -3.82 -6.58
CA VAL A 59 30.25 -4.10 -5.37
C VAL A 59 29.99 -5.61 -5.28
N GLU A 60 30.46 -6.25 -4.21
CA GLU A 60 30.20 -7.67 -3.93
C GLU A 60 29.04 -7.83 -2.96
N ARG A 61 29.00 -7.01 -1.91
CA ARG A 61 27.97 -7.06 -0.89
C ARG A 61 27.56 -5.68 -0.46
N ASP A 62 26.27 -5.54 -0.21
CA ASP A 62 25.67 -4.32 0.25
C ASP A 62 24.75 -4.66 1.44
N PRO A 63 25.22 -4.50 2.68
CA PRO A 63 24.57 -5.08 3.85
C PRO A 63 23.38 -4.26 4.38
N GLU A 64 23.24 -3.00 3.98
CA GLU A 64 22.14 -2.14 4.44
C GLU A 64 21.02 -2.05 3.39
N PRO A 65 19.74 -1.98 3.77
CA PRO A 65 18.69 -1.61 2.83
C PRO A 65 18.96 -0.23 2.26
N TYR A 66 18.56 0.03 1.02
CA TYR A 66 18.64 1.38 0.48
C TYR A 66 17.74 2.34 1.25
N PRO A 67 18.18 3.59 1.49
CA PRO A 67 17.28 4.60 2.04
C PRO A 67 16.09 4.80 1.09
N VAL A 68 14.99 5.29 1.64
CA VAL A 68 13.85 5.72 0.83
C VAL A 68 14.33 6.83 -0.10
N ALA A 69 14.02 6.71 -1.38
CA ALA A 69 14.43 7.68 -2.38
C ALA A 69 13.74 9.04 -2.12
N ASP A 70 14.53 10.09 -1.85
CA ASP A 70 14.04 11.44 -1.52
C ASP A 70 14.48 12.49 -2.54
N GLY A 71 13.98 13.73 -2.45
CA GLY A 71 14.41 14.85 -3.31
C GLY A 71 14.11 14.69 -4.80
N TYR A 72 13.25 13.75 -5.17
CA TYR A 72 12.84 13.52 -6.55
C TYR A 72 11.58 14.31 -6.91
N THR A 73 11.57 14.89 -8.10
CA THR A 73 10.42 15.62 -8.64
C THR A 73 10.26 15.34 -10.13
N VAL A 74 9.05 15.50 -10.64
CA VAL A 74 8.75 15.40 -12.07
C VAL A 74 8.40 16.77 -12.61
N VAL A 75 9.08 17.19 -13.68
CA VAL A 75 8.83 18.46 -14.37
C VAL A 75 8.71 18.19 -15.86
N ASN A 76 7.52 18.46 -16.42
CA ASN A 76 7.21 18.28 -17.84
C ASN A 76 7.59 16.89 -18.39
N GLY A 77 7.22 15.82 -17.68
CA GLY A 77 7.53 14.45 -18.12
C GLY A 77 8.91 13.95 -17.70
N ILE A 78 9.77 14.81 -17.12
CA ILE A 78 11.18 14.50 -16.84
C ILE A 78 11.41 14.36 -15.34
N LEU A 79 12.15 13.32 -14.93
CA LEU A 79 12.53 13.10 -13.53
C LEU A 79 13.78 13.90 -13.16
N TYR A 80 13.73 14.56 -12.01
CA TYR A 80 14.82 15.35 -11.44
C TYR A 80 15.12 14.87 -10.02
N LYS A 81 16.39 14.94 -9.62
CA LYS A 81 16.87 14.81 -8.25
C LYS A 81 17.50 16.13 -7.83
N ASP A 82 16.92 16.79 -6.83
CA ASP A 82 17.42 18.06 -6.28
C ASP A 82 17.69 19.12 -7.36
N GLY A 83 16.77 19.22 -8.33
CA GLY A 83 16.84 20.18 -9.45
C GLY A 83 17.74 19.75 -10.62
N THR A 84 18.48 18.65 -10.49
CA THR A 84 19.30 18.07 -11.57
C THR A 84 18.53 16.97 -12.28
N LYS A 85 18.54 16.95 -13.61
CA LYS A 85 17.92 15.85 -14.37
C LYS A 85 18.58 14.53 -13.97
N VAL A 86 17.78 13.49 -13.76
CA VAL A 86 18.32 12.13 -13.70
C VAL A 86 18.81 11.71 -15.09
N CYS A 87 19.36 10.50 -15.25
CA CYS A 87 19.92 10.06 -16.52
C CYS A 87 18.98 10.17 -17.72
N GLU A 88 19.52 9.90 -18.91
CA GLU A 88 18.77 9.88 -20.16
C GLU A 88 17.58 8.91 -20.08
N GLN A 89 16.38 9.47 -19.83
CA GLN A 89 15.12 8.73 -19.77
C GLN A 89 14.59 8.32 -21.15
N GLY A 90 15.27 8.70 -22.23
CA GLY A 90 14.85 8.44 -23.60
C GLY A 90 13.48 9.04 -23.91
N GLN A 91 12.55 8.21 -24.40
CA GLN A 91 11.20 8.60 -24.79
C GLN A 91 10.17 8.51 -23.64
N LEU A 92 10.58 8.13 -22.43
CA LEU A 92 9.66 8.03 -21.31
C LEU A 92 9.10 9.41 -20.98
N TYR A 93 7.77 9.50 -20.80
CA TYR A 93 7.11 10.68 -20.27
C TYR A 93 6.50 10.33 -18.92
N ILE A 94 7.16 10.73 -17.85
CA ILE A 94 6.75 10.41 -16.48
C ILE A 94 5.68 11.43 -16.06
N GLU A 95 4.48 10.96 -15.77
CA GLU A 95 3.39 11.83 -15.31
C GLU A 95 3.55 12.15 -13.82
N LYS A 96 3.87 11.14 -13.01
CA LYS A 96 3.90 11.27 -11.55
C LYS A 96 4.78 10.21 -10.87
N ILE A 97 5.39 10.61 -9.75
CA ILE A 97 5.95 9.67 -8.77
C ILE A 97 4.79 9.14 -7.91
N LEU A 98 4.50 7.85 -8.04
CA LEU A 98 3.42 7.18 -7.33
C LEU A 98 3.82 6.84 -5.90
N ALA A 99 5.04 6.34 -5.71
CA ALA A 99 5.56 5.97 -4.40
C ALA A 99 7.09 6.10 -4.37
N ALA A 100 7.64 6.26 -3.18
CA ALA A 100 9.07 6.14 -2.91
C ALA A 100 9.29 5.00 -1.93
N LEU A 101 10.16 4.06 -2.29
CA LEU A 101 10.49 2.89 -1.48
C LEU A 101 12.02 2.83 -1.29
N PRO A 102 12.51 2.04 -0.32
CA PRO A 102 13.92 1.72 -0.15
C PRO A 102 14.64 1.38 -1.46
N GLY A 103 15.42 2.34 -1.97
CA GLY A 103 16.25 2.18 -3.17
C GLY A 103 15.57 2.31 -4.51
N TYR A 104 14.28 2.69 -4.58
CA TYR A 104 13.62 2.91 -5.86
C TYR A 104 12.36 3.78 -5.77
N LEU A 105 12.01 4.40 -6.90
CA LEU A 105 10.75 5.11 -7.09
C LEU A 105 9.80 4.27 -7.91
N VAL A 106 8.50 4.36 -7.62
CA VAL A 106 7.42 3.85 -8.46
C VAL A 106 6.85 5.02 -9.25
N LEU A 107 6.74 4.87 -10.57
CA LEU A 107 6.43 5.94 -11.50
C LEU A 107 5.23 5.56 -12.38
N ALA A 108 4.34 6.52 -12.62
CA ALA A 108 3.36 6.46 -13.69
C ALA A 108 3.97 7.09 -14.95
N VAL A 109 4.10 6.30 -16.01
CA VAL A 109 4.65 6.74 -17.30
C VAL A 109 3.54 6.67 -18.35
N LYS A 110 3.36 7.70 -19.17
CA LYS A 110 2.35 7.66 -20.24
C LYS A 110 2.59 6.47 -21.15
N SER A 111 1.52 5.73 -21.43
CA SER A 111 1.57 4.59 -22.34
C SER A 111 1.44 5.05 -23.78
N ASN A 112 2.07 4.30 -24.70
CA ASN A 112 1.84 4.44 -26.13
C ASN A 112 0.52 3.76 -26.58
N ALA A 113 -0.17 3.04 -25.69
CA ALA A 113 -1.40 2.33 -26.02
C ALA A 113 -2.60 3.29 -26.16
N ALA A 114 -2.72 4.28 -25.26
CA ALA A 114 -3.75 5.31 -25.27
C ALA A 114 -3.36 6.45 -24.32
N ASP A 115 -3.86 7.67 -24.60
CA ASP A 115 -3.51 8.90 -23.86
C ASP A 115 -3.91 8.87 -22.37
N ASN A 116 -4.96 8.12 -22.01
CA ASN A 116 -5.46 7.97 -20.64
C ASN A 116 -4.85 6.78 -19.89
N LEU A 117 -3.95 6.03 -20.51
CA LEU A 117 -3.33 4.84 -19.93
C LEU A 117 -1.86 5.08 -19.59
N TYR A 118 -1.42 4.37 -18.56
CA TYR A 118 -0.12 4.52 -17.94
C TYR A 118 0.54 3.16 -17.73
N ASP A 119 1.85 3.13 -17.91
CA ASP A 119 2.69 2.03 -17.48
C ASP A 119 3.29 2.32 -16.11
N THR A 120 3.40 1.26 -15.31
CA THR A 120 4.08 1.32 -14.01
C THR A 120 5.55 1.01 -14.22
N PHE A 121 6.39 2.00 -13.96
CA PHE A 121 7.84 1.86 -14.00
C PHE A 121 8.43 1.94 -12.61
N ILE A 122 9.61 1.35 -12.47
CA ILE A 122 10.49 1.55 -11.34
C ILE A 122 11.76 2.26 -11.81
N TYR A 123 12.17 3.30 -11.10
CA TYR A 123 13.48 3.91 -11.24
C TYR A 123 14.36 3.53 -10.05
N GLU A 124 15.51 2.92 -10.30
CA GLU A 124 16.48 2.54 -9.28
C GLU A 124 17.66 3.54 -9.28
N PRO A 125 17.75 4.50 -8.34
CA PRO A 125 18.83 5.51 -8.31
C PRO A 125 20.24 4.90 -8.35
N ALA A 126 20.46 3.82 -7.59
CA ALA A 126 21.76 3.17 -7.49
C ALA A 126 22.24 2.56 -8.82
N ARG A 127 21.32 2.13 -9.68
CA ARG A 127 21.65 1.64 -11.03
C ARG A 127 21.45 2.71 -12.08
N ASP A 128 20.71 3.74 -11.71
CA ASP A 128 20.27 4.83 -12.52
C ASP A 128 19.62 4.25 -13.80
N ARG A 129 18.53 3.51 -13.56
CA ARG A 129 17.86 2.65 -14.54
C ARG A 129 16.35 2.66 -14.34
N PHE A 130 15.63 2.77 -15.44
CA PHE A 130 14.19 2.55 -15.53
C PHE A 130 13.87 1.10 -15.91
N SER A 131 12.86 0.50 -15.26
CA SER A 131 12.35 -0.83 -15.58
C SER A 131 10.83 -0.81 -15.59
N LYS A 132 10.21 -1.27 -16.68
CA LYS A 132 8.75 -1.47 -16.76
C LYS A 132 8.36 -2.69 -15.94
N CYS A 133 7.28 -2.58 -15.16
CA CYS A 133 6.85 -3.62 -14.23
C CYS A 133 5.51 -4.27 -14.57
N ASN A 134 4.72 -3.65 -15.45
CA ASN A 134 3.39 -4.12 -15.84
C ASN A 134 3.39 -4.69 -17.26
N ALA A 135 2.58 -5.72 -17.50
CA ALA A 135 2.39 -6.27 -18.85
C ALA A 135 1.44 -5.40 -19.69
N GLY A 136 0.35 -4.92 -19.09
CA GLY A 136 -0.66 -4.07 -19.75
C GLY A 136 -0.79 -2.72 -19.05
N SER A 137 -1.00 -1.67 -19.85
CA SER A 137 -1.19 -0.30 -19.34
C SER A 137 -2.53 -0.16 -18.62
N ILE A 138 -2.54 0.68 -17.60
CA ILE A 138 -3.65 0.84 -16.65
C ILE A 138 -4.07 2.31 -16.57
N PRO A 139 -5.28 2.61 -16.08
CA PRO A 139 -5.65 3.96 -15.67
C PRO A 139 -4.67 4.50 -14.63
N MET A 140 -4.62 5.84 -14.47
CA MET A 140 -3.73 6.49 -13.50
C MET A 140 -3.93 5.90 -12.09
N PRO A 141 -2.92 5.23 -11.51
CA PRO A 141 -3.02 4.74 -10.15
C PRO A 141 -2.76 5.85 -9.13
N GLU A 142 -3.32 5.67 -7.94
CA GLU A 142 -3.12 6.53 -6.78
C GLU A 142 -2.49 5.73 -5.64
N LEU A 143 -1.59 6.36 -4.90
CA LEU A 143 -1.05 5.79 -3.67
C LEU A 143 -2.13 5.72 -2.60
N VAL A 144 -2.32 4.53 -2.05
CA VAL A 144 -3.28 4.25 -0.97
C VAL A 144 -2.56 4.23 0.38
N ALA A 145 -1.49 3.44 0.49
CA ALA A 145 -0.77 3.26 1.75
C ALA A 145 0.66 2.74 1.52
N TYR A 146 1.49 2.87 2.55
CA TYR A 146 2.69 2.06 2.75
C TYR A 146 2.44 1.06 3.87
N ASN A 147 3.17 -0.04 3.88
CA ASN A 147 3.26 -0.89 5.06
C ASN A 147 4.12 -0.22 6.16
N SER A 148 4.12 -0.82 7.35
CA SER A 148 4.71 -0.25 8.56
C SER A 148 6.22 -0.05 8.50
N ASP A 149 6.94 -0.91 7.79
CA ASP A 149 8.38 -0.80 7.56
C ASP A 149 8.77 -0.03 6.28
N HIS A 150 7.76 0.49 5.55
CA HIS A 150 7.93 1.26 4.32
C HIS A 150 8.63 0.51 3.18
N THR A 151 8.64 -0.82 3.18
CA THR A 151 9.21 -1.65 2.10
C THR A 151 8.21 -1.97 0.99
N GLN A 152 6.92 -1.70 1.23
CA GLN A 152 5.83 -2.02 0.33
C GLN A 152 4.89 -0.83 0.15
N ALA A 153 4.47 -0.59 -1.08
CA ALA A 153 3.46 0.42 -1.43
C ALA A 153 2.22 -0.25 -2.01
N VAL A 154 1.05 0.25 -1.60
CA VAL A 154 -0.25 -0.12 -2.14
C VAL A 154 -0.76 1.02 -2.99
N LEU A 155 -1.04 0.75 -4.25
CA LEU A 155 -1.71 1.67 -5.16
C LEU A 155 -3.07 1.10 -5.55
N ALA A 156 -3.98 1.96 -6.00
CA ALA A 156 -5.23 1.54 -6.59
C ALA A 156 -5.58 2.42 -7.78
N PHE A 157 -6.35 1.87 -8.72
CA PHE A 157 -6.91 2.61 -9.83
C PHE A 157 -8.37 2.21 -10.02
N SER A 158 -9.15 3.12 -10.57
CA SER A 158 -10.54 2.87 -10.94
C SER A 158 -10.90 3.81 -12.09
N GLU A 159 -11.33 3.23 -13.20
CA GLU A 159 -11.73 3.93 -14.40
C GLU A 159 -13.19 3.67 -14.72
N THR A 160 -13.84 4.73 -15.18
CA THR A 160 -15.15 4.71 -15.80
C THR A 160 -14.99 5.02 -17.28
N LYS A 161 -15.72 4.32 -18.14
CA LYS A 161 -15.77 4.62 -19.58
C LYS A 161 -17.17 5.08 -19.96
N LYS A 162 -17.24 5.85 -21.04
CA LYS A 162 -18.49 6.08 -21.75
C LYS A 162 -18.91 4.82 -22.49
N ASP A 163 -20.21 4.57 -22.51
CA ASP A 163 -20.86 3.53 -23.30
C ASP A 163 -22.14 4.09 -23.93
N THR A 164 -22.65 3.45 -24.97
CA THR A 164 -23.88 3.86 -25.65
C THR A 164 -24.92 2.76 -25.49
N VAL A 165 -26.06 3.09 -24.88
CA VAL A 165 -27.20 2.20 -24.75
C VAL A 165 -28.38 2.73 -25.55
N THR A 166 -29.13 1.82 -26.16
CA THR A 166 -30.36 2.15 -26.86
C THR A 166 -31.54 2.01 -25.90
N ASP A 167 -32.35 3.05 -25.78
CA ASP A 167 -33.57 3.02 -24.98
C ASP A 167 -34.68 2.17 -25.65
N ALA A 168 -35.79 1.96 -24.94
CA ALA A 168 -36.91 1.15 -25.41
C ALA A 168 -37.59 1.73 -26.67
N ASP A 169 -37.39 3.01 -26.96
CA ASP A 169 -37.94 3.72 -28.11
C ASP A 169 -36.95 3.76 -29.30
N GLY A 170 -35.76 3.15 -29.15
CA GLY A 170 -34.74 3.07 -30.19
C GLY A 170 -33.78 4.26 -30.24
N ASN A 171 -33.80 5.17 -29.26
CA ASN A 171 -32.84 6.28 -29.21
C ASN A 171 -31.56 5.87 -28.48
N GLU A 172 -30.42 6.31 -29.01
CA GLU A 172 -29.12 6.12 -28.36
C GLU A 172 -28.92 7.15 -27.25
N GLN A 173 -28.46 6.69 -26.09
CA GLN A 173 -28.08 7.50 -24.94
C GLN A 173 -26.65 7.15 -24.51
N GLU A 174 -25.82 8.17 -24.31
CA GLU A 174 -24.50 7.99 -23.71
C GLU A 174 -24.66 7.81 -22.20
N ILE A 175 -24.11 6.72 -21.68
CA ILE A 175 -24.00 6.45 -20.25
C ILE A 175 -22.54 6.27 -19.86
N TYR A 176 -22.25 6.27 -18.57
CA TYR A 176 -20.94 5.85 -18.06
C TYR A 176 -21.07 4.56 -17.27
N ILE A 177 -20.10 3.66 -17.44
CA ILE A 177 -20.00 2.41 -16.71
C ILE A 177 -18.60 2.20 -16.16
N GLY A 178 -18.47 1.34 -15.15
CA GLY A 178 -17.16 0.87 -14.68
C GLY A 178 -16.41 0.16 -15.82
N ALA A 179 -15.14 0.50 -16.01
CA ALA A 179 -14.32 -0.06 -17.08
C ALA A 179 -13.23 -0.99 -16.54
N ASN A 180 -12.36 -0.44 -15.70
CA ASN A 180 -11.20 -1.16 -15.18
C ASN A 180 -10.86 -0.66 -13.78
N ALA A 181 -10.68 -1.57 -12.85
CA ALA A 181 -10.40 -1.26 -11.47
C ALA A 181 -9.44 -2.30 -10.89
N GLY A 182 -8.62 -1.88 -9.94
CA GLY A 182 -7.72 -2.82 -9.29
C GLY A 182 -6.84 -2.23 -8.22
N ILE A 183 -6.25 -3.16 -7.46
CA ILE A 183 -5.21 -2.89 -6.47
C ILE A 183 -3.87 -3.37 -7.01
N ILE A 184 -2.86 -2.55 -6.77
CA ILE A 184 -1.48 -2.80 -7.16
C ILE A 184 -0.65 -2.84 -5.90
N THR A 185 0.13 -3.89 -5.75
CA THR A 185 1.08 -4.02 -4.65
C THR A 185 2.49 -3.98 -5.22
N VAL A 186 3.32 -3.07 -4.72
CA VAL A 186 4.72 -2.93 -5.14
C VAL A 186 5.64 -3.27 -3.98
N ALA A 187 6.45 -4.32 -4.13
CA ALA A 187 7.45 -4.77 -3.15
C ALA A 187 8.63 -5.41 -3.89
N ASP A 188 9.85 -5.23 -3.39
CA ASP A 188 11.06 -5.83 -3.95
C ASP A 188 11.25 -5.64 -5.47
N ARG A 189 10.85 -4.46 -5.98
CA ARG A 189 10.87 -4.12 -7.42
C ARG A 189 9.94 -4.98 -8.28
N THR A 190 9.03 -5.71 -7.66
CA THR A 190 7.99 -6.49 -8.31
C THR A 190 6.64 -5.82 -8.11
N VAL A 191 5.73 -6.06 -9.04
CA VAL A 191 4.38 -5.53 -8.98
C VAL A 191 3.39 -6.67 -9.11
N LYS A 192 2.43 -6.72 -8.19
CA LYS A 192 1.29 -7.63 -8.23
C LYS A 192 0.02 -6.85 -8.49
N TYR A 193 -0.87 -7.47 -9.27
CA TYR A 193 -2.13 -6.87 -9.70
C TYR A 193 -3.30 -7.73 -9.22
N ILE A 194 -4.31 -7.06 -8.69
CA ILE A 194 -5.60 -7.67 -8.34
C ILE A 194 -6.67 -6.86 -9.04
N THR A 195 -7.26 -7.44 -10.08
CA THR A 195 -8.36 -6.82 -10.82
C THR A 195 -9.64 -6.88 -9.99
N CYS A 196 -10.44 -5.83 -10.08
CA CYS A 196 -11.74 -5.73 -9.45
C CYS A 196 -12.78 -5.42 -10.52
N ASP A 197 -13.90 -6.14 -10.51
CA ASP A 197 -14.97 -6.00 -11.50
C ASP A 197 -15.90 -4.81 -11.21
N MET A 198 -15.65 -4.07 -10.14
CA MET A 198 -16.47 -2.94 -9.70
C MET A 198 -15.62 -1.68 -9.50
N PRO A 199 -16.16 -0.47 -9.76
CA PRO A 199 -15.44 0.78 -9.51
C PRO A 199 -15.08 0.95 -8.02
N LEU A 200 -13.83 1.33 -7.76
CA LEU A 200 -13.29 1.42 -6.39
C LEU A 200 -13.42 2.83 -5.82
N VAL A 201 -13.80 2.91 -4.56
CA VAL A 201 -13.69 4.11 -3.72
C VAL A 201 -12.27 4.17 -3.15
N ILE A 202 -11.31 4.60 -3.98
CA ILE A 202 -9.86 4.59 -3.64
C ILE A 202 -9.57 5.22 -2.27
N LYS A 203 -10.13 6.41 -1.99
CA LYS A 203 -9.93 7.12 -0.72
C LYS A 203 -10.52 6.42 0.51
N GLY A 204 -11.42 5.47 0.30
CA GLY A 204 -12.04 4.69 1.37
C GLY A 204 -11.36 3.34 1.60
N ILE A 205 -10.32 2.99 0.83
CA ILE A 205 -9.60 1.73 1.00
C ILE A 205 -8.89 1.72 2.35
N ILE A 206 -9.13 0.67 3.13
CA ILE A 206 -8.47 0.44 4.42
C ILE A 206 -7.47 -0.70 4.24
N VAL A 207 -6.22 -0.48 4.64
CA VAL A 207 -5.15 -1.48 4.59
C VAL A 207 -4.79 -1.90 6.02
N LYS A 208 -4.69 -3.21 6.25
CA LYS A 208 -4.29 -3.79 7.55
C LYS A 208 -3.17 -4.79 7.37
N GLU A 209 -2.14 -4.67 8.17
CA GLU A 209 -1.04 -5.64 8.24
C GLU A 209 -1.35 -6.70 9.28
N LEU A 210 -1.26 -7.97 8.88
CA LEU A 210 -1.35 -9.09 9.80
C LEU A 210 0.03 -9.35 10.42
N GLN A 211 0.11 -9.19 11.74
CA GLN A 211 1.36 -9.31 12.50
C GLN A 211 2.06 -10.68 12.37
N ASN A 212 1.31 -11.74 12.05
CA ASN A 212 1.81 -13.12 12.07
C ASN A 212 2.36 -13.63 10.73
N ASP A 213 2.02 -13.01 9.61
CA ASP A 213 2.45 -13.46 8.27
C ASP A 213 2.95 -12.32 7.36
N MET A 214 3.04 -11.09 7.89
CA MET A 214 3.39 -9.88 7.13
C MET A 214 2.54 -9.68 5.88
N SER A 215 1.37 -10.33 5.78
CA SER A 215 0.45 -10.15 4.67
C SER A 215 -0.46 -8.95 4.93
N MET A 216 -0.69 -8.17 3.88
CA MET A 216 -1.67 -7.10 3.92
C MET A 216 -3.05 -7.63 3.56
N VAL A 217 -4.06 -7.14 4.28
CA VAL A 217 -5.47 -7.32 4.00
C VAL A 217 -6.05 -5.97 3.59
N TYR A 218 -6.77 -5.96 2.48
CA TYR A 218 -7.39 -4.77 1.93
C TYR A 218 -8.90 -4.86 2.10
N PHE A 219 -9.50 -3.81 2.65
CA PHE A 219 -10.94 -3.60 2.68
C PHE A 219 -11.27 -2.50 1.69
N VAL A 220 -11.94 -2.88 0.61
CA VAL A 220 -12.05 -2.06 -0.60
C VAL A 220 -13.52 -1.71 -0.83
N PRO A 221 -13.94 -0.47 -0.56
CA PRO A 221 -15.30 -0.07 -0.84
C PRO A 221 -15.46 0.10 -2.35
N THR A 222 -16.58 -0.38 -2.88
CA THR A 222 -16.96 -0.21 -4.28
C THR A 222 -18.27 0.56 -4.38
N ALA A 223 -18.37 1.41 -5.39
CA ALA A 223 -19.57 2.20 -5.62
C ALA A 223 -19.93 2.16 -7.11
N PRO A 224 -21.21 1.93 -7.45
CA PRO A 224 -21.65 2.07 -8.83
C PRO A 224 -21.50 3.52 -9.29
N VAL A 225 -21.50 3.70 -10.60
CA VAL A 225 -21.49 5.02 -11.24
C VAL A 225 -22.83 5.27 -11.91
N THR A 226 -23.27 6.52 -11.87
CA THR A 226 -24.45 6.99 -12.58
C THR A 226 -24.19 7.03 -14.08
N GLU A 227 -25.26 7.18 -14.85
CA GLU A 227 -25.22 7.40 -16.30
C GLU A 227 -24.43 8.65 -16.70
N THR A 228 -24.19 9.61 -15.79
CA THR A 228 -23.34 10.78 -16.03
C THR A 228 -21.87 10.57 -15.65
N GLY A 229 -21.53 9.39 -15.13
CA GLY A 229 -20.17 9.05 -14.66
C GLY A 229 -19.88 9.49 -13.24
N GLU A 230 -20.83 10.16 -12.58
CA GLU A 230 -20.72 10.50 -11.18
C GLU A 230 -20.88 9.27 -10.31
N ARG A 231 -20.08 9.16 -9.25
CA ARG A 231 -20.22 8.10 -8.27
C ARG A 231 -21.59 8.19 -7.60
N GLN A 232 -22.30 7.07 -7.53
CA GLN A 232 -23.45 6.95 -6.64
C GLN A 232 -22.98 6.84 -5.20
N ASN A 233 -23.67 7.52 -4.29
CA ASN A 233 -23.49 7.33 -2.85
C ASN A 233 -24.63 6.43 -2.35
N PRO A 234 -24.49 5.10 -2.45
CA PRO A 234 -25.50 4.20 -1.92
C PRO A 234 -25.51 4.26 -0.40
N ASP A 235 -26.64 3.92 0.21
CA ASP A 235 -26.73 3.74 1.67
C ASP A 235 -25.76 2.64 2.16
N HIS A 236 -25.48 1.65 1.28
CA HIS A 236 -24.56 0.55 1.54
C HIS A 236 -23.63 0.33 0.34
N TYR A 237 -22.34 0.23 0.63
CA TYR A 237 -21.27 -0.07 -0.30
C TYR A 237 -20.96 -1.55 -0.23
N THR A 238 -20.61 -2.15 -1.36
CA THR A 238 -19.98 -3.47 -1.34
C THR A 238 -18.53 -3.28 -0.95
N TRP A 239 -18.14 -3.83 0.19
CA TRP A 239 -16.78 -3.90 0.67
C TRP A 239 -16.17 -5.23 0.29
N LEU A 240 -15.19 -5.22 -0.61
CA LEU A 240 -14.39 -6.39 -0.93
C LEU A 240 -13.32 -6.58 0.14
N ILE A 241 -13.16 -7.81 0.62
CA ILE A 241 -12.06 -8.21 1.51
C ILE A 241 -11.07 -8.97 0.63
N ILE A 242 -9.88 -8.41 0.47
CA ILE A 242 -8.84 -8.97 -0.38
C ILE A 242 -7.66 -9.34 0.51
N ALA A 243 -7.22 -10.59 0.42
CA ALA A 243 -6.06 -11.11 1.14
C ALA A 243 -5.33 -12.13 0.25
N LYS A 244 -4.01 -12.24 0.41
CA LYS A 244 -3.20 -13.21 -0.35
C LYS A 244 -3.45 -13.15 -1.86
N ASP A 245 -3.51 -11.95 -2.41
CA ASP A 245 -3.67 -11.66 -3.84
C ASP A 245 -5.03 -12.06 -4.47
N HIS A 246 -6.08 -12.30 -3.67
CA HIS A 246 -7.43 -12.58 -4.19
C HIS A 246 -8.55 -12.07 -3.25
N CYS A 247 -9.76 -11.92 -3.80
CA CYS A 247 -10.95 -11.62 -3.01
C CYS A 247 -11.34 -12.84 -2.16
N VAL A 248 -11.37 -12.67 -0.83
CA VAL A 248 -11.69 -13.72 0.14
C VAL A 248 -13.08 -13.54 0.76
N GLY A 249 -13.72 -12.39 0.52
CA GLY A 249 -15.07 -12.12 1.04
C GLY A 249 -15.61 -10.79 0.58
N GLN A 250 -16.91 -10.58 0.82
CA GLN A 250 -17.59 -9.33 0.54
C GLN A 250 -18.64 -9.04 1.62
N MET A 251 -18.88 -7.76 1.89
CA MET A 251 -19.88 -7.29 2.87
C MET A 251 -20.63 -6.07 2.33
N LEU A 252 -21.90 -5.93 2.66
CA LEU A 252 -22.67 -4.71 2.38
C LEU A 252 -22.72 -3.86 3.64
N LEU A 253 -22.01 -2.72 3.64
CA LEU A 253 -21.84 -1.85 4.81
C LEU A 253 -21.87 -0.38 4.40
N PRO A 254 -22.18 0.56 5.30
CA PRO A 254 -22.07 1.98 5.01
C PRO A 254 -20.65 2.39 4.59
N GLU A 255 -20.51 3.58 3.98
CA GLU A 255 -19.22 4.09 3.47
C GLU A 255 -18.16 4.27 4.56
N LYS A 256 -18.59 4.71 5.75
CA LYS A 256 -17.67 4.95 6.86
C LYS A 256 -17.53 3.68 7.67
N MET A 257 -16.38 3.05 7.57
CA MET A 257 -16.06 1.84 8.32
C MET A 257 -14.75 1.99 9.06
N THR A 258 -14.71 1.46 10.28
CA THR A 258 -13.48 1.17 11.02
C THR A 258 -13.32 -0.33 11.10
N VAL A 259 -12.12 -0.81 10.83
CA VAL A 259 -11.78 -2.22 10.93
C VAL A 259 -10.63 -2.36 11.90
N GLU A 260 -10.71 -3.31 12.84
CA GLU A 260 -9.53 -3.72 13.59
C GLU A 260 -9.38 -5.20 13.87
N TRP A 261 -8.12 -5.62 13.93
CA TRP A 261 -7.76 -6.97 14.34
C TRP A 261 -8.08 -7.18 15.83
N SER A 262 -8.80 -8.26 16.11
CA SER A 262 -9.09 -8.72 17.46
C SER A 262 -8.25 -9.95 17.78
N HIS A 263 -7.34 -9.84 18.75
CA HIS A 263 -6.55 -10.98 19.20
C HIS A 263 -7.40 -12.05 19.90
N ILE A 264 -8.53 -11.66 20.51
CA ILE A 264 -9.42 -12.61 21.19
C ILE A 264 -10.26 -13.42 20.18
N CYS A 265 -10.62 -12.81 19.05
CA CYS A 265 -11.41 -13.48 18.01
C CYS A 265 -10.56 -14.13 16.91
N HIS A 266 -9.28 -13.75 16.80
CA HIS A 266 -8.41 -14.08 15.67
C HIS A 266 -9.04 -13.70 14.31
N ASP A 267 -9.76 -12.58 14.28
CA ASP A 267 -10.43 -12.06 13.09
C ASP A 267 -10.59 -10.52 13.20
N PHE A 268 -11.00 -9.89 12.12
CA PHE A 268 -11.31 -8.47 12.08
C PHE A 268 -12.69 -8.17 12.69
N THR A 269 -12.76 -7.08 13.42
CA THR A 269 -13.99 -6.48 13.93
C THR A 269 -14.32 -5.26 13.09
N PHE A 270 -15.58 -5.15 12.66
CA PHE A 270 -16.05 -4.09 11.78
C PHE A 270 -17.01 -3.18 12.54
N LYS A 271 -16.78 -1.87 12.47
CA LYS A 271 -17.65 -0.86 13.06
C LYS A 271 -18.02 0.19 12.02
N SER A 272 -19.26 0.61 12.00
CA SER A 272 -19.81 1.68 11.18
C SER A 272 -20.89 2.42 11.96
N ASP A 273 -21.56 3.39 11.35
CA ASP A 273 -22.61 4.19 11.98
C ASP A 273 -23.75 3.30 12.50
N GLY A 274 -23.78 3.11 13.83
CA GLY A 274 -24.70 2.22 14.51
C GLY A 274 -24.50 0.73 14.27
N LEU A 275 -23.49 0.29 13.52
CA LEU A 275 -23.30 -1.11 13.14
C LEU A 275 -22.00 -1.68 13.70
N LEU A 276 -22.07 -2.83 14.36
CA LEU A 276 -20.93 -3.62 14.83
C LEU A 276 -21.07 -5.05 14.32
N ILE A 277 -20.00 -5.57 13.71
CA ILE A 277 -19.89 -6.98 13.29
C ILE A 277 -18.63 -7.58 13.90
N VAL A 278 -18.81 -8.63 14.69
CA VAL A 278 -17.74 -9.40 15.33
C VAL A 278 -17.88 -10.85 14.90
N LYS A 279 -16.85 -11.40 14.27
CA LYS A 279 -16.79 -12.83 13.98
C LYS A 279 -15.97 -13.53 15.05
N THR A 280 -16.60 -14.47 15.75
CA THR A 280 -15.95 -15.36 16.72
C THR A 280 -15.79 -16.75 16.12
N ALA A 281 -15.14 -17.66 16.85
CA ALA A 281 -15.04 -19.06 16.44
C ALA A 281 -16.42 -19.76 16.37
N GLU A 282 -17.41 -19.32 17.15
CA GLU A 282 -18.72 -19.97 17.26
C GLU A 282 -19.81 -19.31 16.40
N GLU A 283 -19.76 -17.98 16.27
CA GLU A 283 -20.85 -17.20 15.68
C GLU A 283 -20.36 -15.87 15.09
N VAL A 284 -21.17 -15.32 14.19
CA VAL A 284 -21.06 -13.92 13.73
C VAL A 284 -22.08 -13.11 14.52
N ILE A 285 -21.60 -12.14 15.30
CA ILE A 285 -22.41 -11.23 16.11
C ILE A 285 -22.58 -9.94 15.32
N THR A 286 -23.83 -9.62 14.97
CA THR A 286 -24.20 -8.36 14.31
C THR A 286 -25.09 -7.54 15.23
N ILE A 287 -24.68 -6.30 15.53
CA ILE A 287 -25.42 -5.36 16.36
C ILE A 287 -25.71 -4.11 15.54
N ASN A 288 -26.98 -3.79 15.37
CA ASN A 288 -27.44 -2.55 14.76
C ASN A 288 -28.12 -1.69 15.84
N ASN A 289 -27.37 -0.75 16.42
CA ASN A 289 -27.83 0.18 17.44
C ASN A 289 -26.94 1.45 17.50
N PRO A 290 -27.52 2.66 17.61
CA PRO A 290 -26.76 3.91 17.70
C PRO A 290 -25.70 3.96 18.82
N ALA A 291 -25.87 3.19 19.90
CA ALA A 291 -24.91 3.08 20.99
C ALA A 291 -23.51 2.61 20.53
N VAL A 292 -23.42 1.89 19.40
CA VAL A 292 -22.14 1.50 18.78
C VAL A 292 -21.25 2.71 18.50
N ASN A 293 -21.83 3.88 18.18
CA ASN A 293 -21.10 5.09 17.87
C ASN A 293 -20.26 5.60 19.05
N GLU A 294 -20.63 5.25 20.28
CA GLU A 294 -19.85 5.60 21.47
C GLU A 294 -18.53 4.81 21.59
N LEU A 295 -18.34 3.79 20.76
CA LEU A 295 -17.11 2.99 20.66
C LEU A 295 -16.14 3.53 19.60
N ALA A 296 -16.39 4.70 19.01
CA ALA A 296 -15.54 5.26 17.94
C ALA A 296 -14.04 5.28 18.33
N ASP A 297 -13.75 5.76 19.54
CA ASP A 297 -12.38 5.85 20.08
C ASP A 297 -11.86 4.53 20.70
N TYR A 298 -12.64 3.45 20.66
CA TYR A 298 -12.30 2.16 21.27
C TYR A 298 -12.24 1.10 20.16
N PRO A 299 -11.21 1.11 19.30
CA PRO A 299 -11.19 0.32 18.08
C PRO A 299 -10.96 -1.18 18.30
N ILE A 300 -10.27 -1.57 19.37
CA ILE A 300 -9.80 -2.96 19.55
C ILE A 300 -10.75 -3.73 20.46
N LEU A 301 -11.33 -4.83 19.97
CA LEU A 301 -12.08 -5.79 20.79
C LEU A 301 -11.10 -6.63 21.62
N ILE A 302 -11.25 -6.64 22.94
CA ILE A 302 -10.35 -7.33 23.87
C ILE A 302 -11.01 -8.43 24.70
N ASP A 303 -12.34 -8.45 24.80
CA ASP A 303 -13.09 -9.51 25.50
C ASP A 303 -14.47 -9.72 24.89
N VAL A 304 -14.91 -10.99 24.87
CA VAL A 304 -16.25 -11.41 24.45
C VAL A 304 -16.79 -12.36 25.51
N THR A 305 -17.75 -11.88 26.29
CA THR A 305 -18.42 -12.68 27.32
C THR A 305 -19.85 -13.01 26.87
N LYS A 306 -20.20 -14.30 26.99
CA LYS A 306 -21.50 -14.85 26.60
C LYS A 306 -22.21 -15.43 27.81
N GLU A 307 -23.34 -14.84 28.14
CA GLU A 307 -24.23 -15.28 29.23
C GLU A 307 -25.61 -15.63 28.66
N PRO A 308 -26.46 -16.35 29.41
CA PRO A 308 -27.85 -16.57 29.01
C PRO A 308 -28.52 -15.23 28.66
N HIS A 309 -28.99 -15.12 27.41
CA HIS A 309 -29.65 -13.93 26.86
C HIS A 309 -28.82 -12.63 26.87
N THR A 310 -27.52 -12.66 27.20
CA THR A 310 -26.67 -11.47 27.25
C THR A 310 -25.36 -11.70 26.51
N ARG A 311 -24.91 -10.68 25.78
CA ARG A 311 -23.56 -10.60 25.20
C ARG A 311 -22.89 -9.35 25.73
N ARG A 312 -21.63 -9.46 26.12
CA ARG A 312 -20.78 -8.34 26.52
C ARG A 312 -19.55 -8.33 25.61
N LEU A 313 -19.31 -7.19 24.95
CA LEU A 313 -18.20 -6.98 24.02
C LEU A 313 -17.37 -5.81 24.55
N THR A 314 -16.16 -6.07 25.03
CA THR A 314 -15.31 -5.03 25.64
C THR A 314 -14.27 -4.55 24.66
N PHE A 315 -14.21 -3.25 24.46
CA PHE A 315 -13.30 -2.58 23.54
C PHE A 315 -12.31 -1.69 24.30
N ALA A 316 -11.11 -1.57 23.77
CA ALA A 316 -10.04 -0.75 24.32
C ALA A 316 -9.58 0.35 23.36
N ASN A 317 -9.21 1.49 23.93
CA ASN A 317 -8.45 2.52 23.23
C ASN A 317 -6.94 2.23 23.40
N PRO A 318 -6.19 1.96 22.33
CA PRO A 318 -4.79 1.54 22.44
C PRO A 318 -3.84 2.63 22.95
N GLN A 319 -4.22 3.91 22.86
CA GLN A 319 -3.38 5.02 23.33
C GLN A 319 -3.56 5.29 24.83
N THR A 320 -4.77 5.15 25.35
CA THR A 320 -5.13 5.52 26.73
C THR A 320 -5.36 4.32 27.64
N TYR A 321 -5.47 3.11 27.08
CA TYR A 321 -5.83 1.87 27.78
C TYR A 321 -7.19 1.94 28.51
N LYS A 322 -8.01 2.94 28.21
CA LYS A 322 -9.40 2.97 28.67
C LYS A 322 -10.21 1.92 27.92
N ILE A 323 -11.23 1.41 28.60
CA ILE A 323 -12.14 0.40 28.07
C ILE A 323 -13.58 0.90 28.07
N LYS A 324 -14.40 0.33 27.18
CA LYS A 324 -15.86 0.42 27.17
C LYS A 324 -16.44 -0.94 26.88
N THR A 325 -17.55 -1.29 27.53
CA THR A 325 -18.23 -2.56 27.26
C THR A 325 -19.60 -2.30 26.65
N LEU A 326 -19.82 -2.83 25.45
CA LEU A 326 -21.15 -2.91 24.86
C LEU A 326 -21.86 -4.15 25.39
N VAL A 327 -23.04 -3.94 25.96
CA VAL A 327 -23.89 -5.01 26.49
C VAL A 327 -25.14 -5.10 25.62
N SER A 328 -25.38 -6.28 25.03
CA SER A 328 -26.61 -6.61 24.31
C SER A 328 -27.39 -7.65 25.09
N ARG A 329 -28.57 -7.28 25.60
CA ARG A 329 -29.45 -8.15 26.37
C ARG A 329 -30.74 -8.43 25.60
N SER A 330 -31.01 -9.69 25.34
CA SER A 330 -32.29 -10.15 24.78
C SER A 330 -33.37 -10.12 25.87
N THR A 331 -34.48 -9.47 25.56
CA THR A 331 -35.67 -9.41 26.42
C THR A 331 -36.87 -9.98 25.66
N LYS A 332 -37.78 -10.65 26.38
CA LYS A 332 -38.96 -11.30 25.76
C LYS A 332 -39.97 -10.29 25.21
N ASP A 333 -40.03 -9.10 25.78
CA ASP A 333 -41.04 -8.08 25.56
C ASP A 333 -40.56 -6.92 24.67
N ARG A 334 -39.27 -6.57 24.72
CA ARG A 334 -38.72 -5.38 24.05
C ARG A 334 -37.66 -5.70 23.00
N GLY A 335 -37.35 -6.98 22.77
CA GLY A 335 -36.26 -7.39 21.88
C GLY A 335 -34.89 -7.13 22.52
N TYR A 336 -33.90 -6.78 21.71
CA TYR A 336 -32.53 -6.53 22.19
C TYR A 336 -32.39 -5.11 22.76
N ILE A 337 -31.92 -5.02 24.00
CA ILE A 337 -31.51 -3.75 24.63
C ILE A 337 -29.99 -3.67 24.54
N VAL A 338 -29.48 -2.60 23.95
CA VAL A 338 -28.05 -2.36 23.79
C VAL A 338 -27.64 -1.13 24.61
N THR A 339 -26.62 -1.27 25.45
CA THR A 339 -26.06 -0.21 26.30
C THR A 339 -24.54 -0.21 26.27
N ILE A 340 -23.94 0.92 26.63
CA ILE A 340 -22.50 1.07 26.83
C ILE A 340 -22.24 1.29 28.32
N GLU A 341 -21.30 0.52 28.87
CA GLU A 341 -20.82 0.59 30.26
C GLU A 341 -19.37 1.06 30.33
#